data_AF-A0A915C1B7-F1
#
_entry.id   AF-A0A915C1B7-F1
#
_cell.length_a   1.000
_cell.length_b   1.000
_cell.length_c   1.000
_cell.angle_alpha   90.00
_cell.angle_beta   90.00
_cell.angle_gamma   90.00
#
_symmetry.space_group_name_H-M   'P 1'
#
loop_
_entity.id
_entity.type
_entity.pdbx_description
1 polymer ?
#
loop_
_entity_poly.entity_id
_entity_poly.type
_entity_poly.pdbx_seq_one_letter_code
_entity_poly.pdbx_strand_id
1 'polypeptide(L)'
;DSNRRKKIRRGHSKRYGSREEMRAEKAAEKREVDMLKETMRGDDEAKKLAAQPHSFVIHRGKVGRYVRQLERDLRSVMEPFTASKLKEMKRNNLKDFLLNGAVLGMTHLLILTRGEQSITLRIIHSSQGPTLSFKILRYSLTRDVVSSQRRPFHFQHQFINPPLVVMNGLMSCQKKHVQLAQTMFRNMFPSINVDEVKLSKIRRCVLINYDAETDVFELRH
;
A
#
# COMPACT_ATOMS: atom_id res chain seq x y z
N ASP A 1 42.27 -21.45 -85.25
CA ASP A 1 41.02 -22.07 -84.79
C ASP A 1 41.26 -23.07 -83.67
N SER A 2 40.90 -22.79 -82.41
CA SER A 2 39.57 -22.59 -81.83
C SER A 2 38.94 -23.89 -81.32
N ASN A 3 39.14 -24.18 -80.02
CA ASN A 3 38.06 -24.50 -79.06
C ASN A 3 38.61 -25.12 -77.76
N ARG A 4 38.93 -24.28 -76.79
CA ARG A 4 39.11 -24.67 -75.38
C ARG A 4 37.75 -24.51 -74.68
N ARG A 5 36.97 -25.59 -74.56
CA ARG A 5 35.71 -25.62 -73.79
C ARG A 5 36.00 -25.37 -72.30
N LYS A 6 35.72 -24.17 -71.82
CA LYS A 6 35.65 -23.84 -70.37
C LYS A 6 34.43 -24.55 -69.75
N LYS A 7 34.67 -25.53 -68.88
CA LYS A 7 33.64 -26.05 -67.95
C LYS A 7 33.34 -24.98 -66.90
N ILE A 8 32.15 -24.39 -66.95
CA ILE A 8 31.62 -23.52 -65.91
C ILE A 8 31.14 -24.42 -64.76
N ARG A 9 31.89 -24.46 -63.66
CA ARG A 9 31.42 -25.01 -62.37
C ARG A 9 30.44 -24.01 -61.76
N ARG A 10 29.14 -24.34 -61.77
CA ARG A 10 28.14 -23.64 -60.94
C ARG A 10 28.40 -24.00 -59.48
N GLY A 11 29.01 -23.07 -58.73
CA GLY A 11 29.11 -23.17 -57.28
C GLY A 11 27.73 -22.94 -56.66
N HIS A 12 27.16 -23.97 -56.04
CA HIS A 12 26.06 -23.79 -55.09
C HIS A 12 26.67 -23.29 -53.78
N SER A 13 26.73 -21.98 -53.60
CA SER A 13 27.04 -21.38 -52.30
C SER A 13 25.82 -21.52 -51.41
N LYS A 14 25.77 -22.59 -50.60
CA LYS A 14 24.88 -22.64 -49.45
C LYS A 14 25.37 -21.57 -48.47
N ARG A 15 24.61 -20.48 -48.32
CA ARG A 15 24.78 -19.52 -47.23
C ARG A 15 24.60 -20.25 -45.89
N TYR A 16 25.68 -20.78 -45.34
CA TYR A 16 25.77 -21.04 -43.92
C TYR A 16 26.01 -19.66 -43.28
N GLY A 17 24.96 -19.04 -42.74
CA GLY A 17 25.13 -17.93 -41.81
C GLY A 17 26.12 -18.35 -40.73
N SER A 18 27.07 -17.49 -40.39
CA SER A 18 28.14 -17.82 -39.46
C SER A 18 27.52 -18.35 -38.16
N ARG A 19 28.09 -19.40 -37.58
CA ARG A 19 27.65 -19.96 -36.30
C ARG A 19 27.68 -18.89 -35.19
N GLU A 20 28.45 -17.82 -35.37
CA GLU A 20 28.48 -16.63 -34.53
C GLU A 20 27.27 -15.72 -34.74
N GLU A 21 26.82 -15.52 -35.99
CA GLU A 21 25.59 -14.75 -36.30
C GLU A 21 24.36 -15.41 -35.67
N MET A 22 24.22 -16.74 -35.78
CA MET A 22 23.13 -17.48 -35.15
C MET A 22 23.18 -17.45 -33.61
N ARG A 23 24.38 -17.35 -33.02
CA ARG A 23 24.55 -17.18 -31.56
C ARG A 23 24.21 -15.76 -31.11
N ALA A 24 24.58 -14.76 -31.91
CA ALA A 24 24.25 -13.36 -31.66
C ALA A 24 22.74 -13.12 -31.78
N GLU A 25 22.08 -13.70 -32.77
CA GLU A 25 20.63 -13.63 -32.98
C GLU A 25 19.86 -14.28 -31.82
N LYS A 26 20.25 -15.49 -31.39
CA LYS A 26 19.65 -16.14 -30.20
C LYS A 26 19.89 -15.36 -28.91
N ALA A 27 21.04 -14.70 -28.77
CA ALA A 27 21.33 -13.87 -27.61
C ALA A 27 20.50 -12.57 -27.61
N ALA A 28 20.24 -12.00 -28.78
CA ALA A 28 19.36 -10.84 -28.95
C ALA A 28 17.90 -11.21 -28.64
N GLU A 29 17.40 -12.32 -29.20
CA GLU A 29 16.06 -12.83 -28.94
C GLU A 29 15.84 -13.15 -27.45
N LYS A 30 16.84 -13.76 -26.78
CA LYS A 30 16.78 -14.01 -25.33
C LYS A 30 16.70 -12.71 -24.52
N ARG A 31 17.47 -11.69 -24.88
CA ARG A 31 17.42 -10.37 -24.21
C ARG A 31 16.07 -9.69 -24.40
N GLU A 32 15.50 -9.80 -25.59
CA GLU A 32 14.18 -9.23 -25.90
C GLU A 32 13.07 -9.94 -25.11
N VAL A 33 13.13 -11.28 -25.02
CA VAL A 33 12.22 -12.08 -24.18
C VAL A 33 12.37 -11.75 -22.68
N ASP A 34 13.60 -11.54 -22.19
CA ASP A 34 13.83 -11.17 -20.80
C ASP A 34 13.30 -9.75 -20.50
N MET A 35 13.44 -8.81 -21.44
CA MET A 35 12.83 -7.47 -21.34
C MET A 35 11.30 -7.53 -21.34
N LEU A 36 10.71 -8.34 -22.22
CA LEU A 36 9.25 -8.57 -22.27
C LEU A 36 8.73 -9.22 -20.97
N LYS A 37 9.50 -10.12 -20.35
CA LYS A 37 9.15 -10.71 -19.06
C LYS A 37 9.23 -9.71 -17.90
N GLU A 38 10.22 -8.82 -17.90
CA GLU A 38 10.36 -7.76 -16.90
C GLU A 38 9.20 -6.75 -16.99
N THR A 39 8.79 -6.34 -18.20
CA THR A 39 7.65 -5.45 -18.38
C THR A 39 6.33 -6.11 -17.97
N MET A 40 6.09 -7.37 -18.38
CA MET A 40 4.89 -8.10 -17.96
C MET A 40 4.85 -8.33 -16.44
N ARG A 41 5.99 -8.62 -15.80
CA ARG A 41 6.07 -8.72 -14.33
C ARG A 41 5.78 -7.40 -13.64
N GLY A 42 6.29 -6.30 -14.17
CA GLY A 42 6.00 -4.96 -13.66
C GLY A 42 4.50 -4.63 -13.71
N ASP A 43 3.83 -4.99 -14.81
CA ASP A 43 2.38 -4.79 -14.96
C ASP A 43 1.56 -5.65 -13.98
N ASP A 44 1.97 -6.89 -13.75
CA ASP A 44 1.32 -7.78 -12.78
C ASP A 44 1.54 -7.33 -11.33
N GLU A 45 2.74 -6.84 -10.99
CA GLU A 45 3.02 -6.26 -9.68
C GLU A 45 2.25 -4.95 -9.46
N ALA A 46 2.15 -4.09 -10.49
CA ALA A 46 1.37 -2.87 -10.43
C ALA A 46 -0.12 -3.16 -10.22
N LYS A 47 -0.67 -4.17 -10.90
CA LYS A 47 -2.06 -4.64 -10.68
C LYS A 47 -2.26 -5.19 -9.27
N LYS A 48 -1.31 -5.99 -8.76
CA LYS A 48 -1.37 -6.50 -7.38
C LYS A 48 -1.31 -5.39 -6.35
N LEU A 49 -0.47 -4.38 -6.57
CA LEU A 49 -0.38 -3.20 -5.71
C LEU A 49 -1.69 -2.41 -5.76
N ALA A 50 -2.23 -2.13 -6.95
CA ALA A 50 -3.51 -1.43 -7.12
C ALA A 50 -4.69 -2.13 -6.44
N ALA A 51 -4.67 -3.46 -6.38
CA ALA A 51 -5.69 -4.26 -5.69
C ALA A 51 -5.60 -4.20 -4.15
N GLN A 52 -4.47 -3.76 -3.58
CA GLN A 52 -4.33 -3.60 -2.13
C GLN A 52 -5.20 -2.45 -1.61
N PRO A 53 -5.64 -2.52 -0.35
CA PRO A 53 -6.45 -1.47 0.23
C PRO A 53 -5.64 -0.19 0.40
N HIS A 54 -5.91 0.81 -0.44
CA HIS A 54 -5.34 2.13 -0.31
C HIS A 54 -6.16 3.03 0.59
N SER A 55 -5.50 3.89 1.36
CA SER A 55 -6.14 4.78 2.31
C SER A 55 -5.73 6.24 2.15
N PHE A 56 -6.64 7.16 2.45
CA PHE A 56 -6.30 8.56 2.70
C PHE A 56 -6.56 8.89 4.16
N VAL A 57 -5.64 9.63 4.75
CA VAL A 57 -5.79 10.18 6.09
C VAL A 57 -5.80 11.70 5.96
N ILE A 58 -6.91 12.31 6.33
CA ILE A 58 -7.10 13.75 6.26
C ILE A 58 -7.71 14.32 7.54
N HIS A 59 -7.72 15.64 7.69
CA HIS A 59 -8.55 16.30 8.68
C HIS A 59 -9.63 17.15 8.03
N ARG A 60 -10.70 17.43 8.79
CA ARG A 60 -11.79 18.30 8.35
C ARG A 60 -11.86 19.55 9.23
N GLY A 61 -11.91 20.71 8.58
CA GLY A 61 -12.08 22.00 9.23
C GLY A 61 -10.82 22.54 9.90
N LYS A 62 -10.98 23.48 10.84
CA LYS A 62 -9.86 24.12 11.53
C LYS A 62 -9.36 23.25 12.68
N VAL A 63 -8.27 22.52 12.45
CA VAL A 63 -7.60 21.72 13.49
C VAL A 63 -6.30 22.37 14.00
N GLY A 64 -5.99 22.13 15.28
CA GLY A 64 -4.79 22.62 15.94
C GLY A 64 -3.52 21.85 15.53
N ARG A 65 -2.35 22.34 15.95
CA ARG A 65 -1.03 21.77 15.58
C ARG A 65 -0.88 20.29 15.95
N TYR A 66 -1.41 19.88 17.09
CA TYR A 66 -1.28 18.52 17.61
C TYR A 66 -2.10 17.52 16.79
N VAL A 67 -3.31 17.91 16.36
CA VAL A 67 -4.15 17.05 15.50
C VAL A 67 -3.52 16.88 14.12
N ARG A 68 -2.88 17.92 13.57
CA ARG A 68 -2.10 17.78 12.31
C ARG A 68 -0.90 16.86 12.48
N GLN A 69 -0.29 16.84 13.65
CA GLN A 69 0.80 15.90 13.94
C GLN A 69 0.26 14.48 14.04
N LEU A 70 -0.85 14.28 14.76
CA LEU A 70 -1.54 12.99 14.85
C LEU A 70 -1.95 12.46 13.47
N GLU A 71 -2.41 13.31 12.58
CA GLU A 71 -2.71 12.95 11.18
C GLU A 71 -1.47 12.42 10.44
N ARG A 72 -0.31 13.09 10.58
CA ARG A 72 0.95 12.62 9.98
C ARG A 72 1.42 11.30 10.59
N ASP A 73 1.24 11.16 11.89
CA ASP A 73 1.56 9.92 12.61
C ASP A 73 0.67 8.77 12.09
N LEU A 74 -0.63 9.00 11.92
CA LEU A 74 -1.56 8.04 11.31
C LEU A 74 -1.22 7.73 9.85
N ARG A 75 -0.81 8.72 9.05
CA ARG A 75 -0.29 8.46 7.69
C ARG A 75 0.91 7.52 7.75
N SER A 76 1.84 7.77 8.66
CA SER A 76 3.03 6.91 8.80
C SER A 76 2.63 5.46 9.16
N VAL A 77 1.61 5.26 10.00
CA VAL A 77 1.08 3.91 10.30
C VAL A 77 0.54 3.23 9.04
N MET A 78 -0.19 3.96 8.19
CA MET A 78 -0.85 3.44 6.99
C MET A 78 0.06 3.26 5.75
N GLU A 79 1.33 3.66 5.81
CA GLU A 79 2.31 3.41 4.75
C GLU A 79 2.43 1.89 4.44
N PRO A 80 2.79 1.48 3.21
CA PRO A 80 3.04 2.28 2.02
C PRO A 80 1.75 2.66 1.24
N PHE A 81 0.60 2.09 1.61
CA PHE A 81 -0.64 2.19 0.85
C PHE A 81 -1.45 3.46 1.18
N THR A 82 -0.77 4.56 1.46
CA THR A 82 -1.39 5.82 1.83
C THR A 82 -0.75 7.00 1.14
N ALA A 83 -1.53 8.05 0.88
CA ALA A 83 -1.02 9.26 0.25
C ALA A 83 -0.35 10.19 1.28
N SER A 84 0.89 9.89 1.66
CA SER A 84 1.62 10.68 2.67
C SER A 84 1.88 12.12 2.28
N LYS A 85 2.04 12.39 0.98
CA LYS A 85 2.29 13.72 0.42
C LYS A 85 1.01 14.51 0.09
N LEU A 86 -0.17 13.95 0.37
CA LEU A 86 -1.43 14.64 0.15
C LEU A 86 -1.48 15.94 0.96
N LYS A 87 -1.64 17.07 0.29
CA LYS A 87 -1.79 18.38 0.92
C LYS A 87 -3.24 18.81 0.86
N GLU A 88 -3.87 18.86 2.03
CA GLU A 88 -5.23 19.35 2.15
C GLU A 88 -5.28 20.87 2.02
N MET A 89 -6.05 21.35 1.05
CA MET A 89 -6.34 22.77 0.91
C MET A 89 -7.66 23.08 1.61
N LYS A 90 -7.79 24.30 2.16
CA LYS A 90 -9.05 24.76 2.78
C LYS A 90 -10.25 24.73 1.82
N ARG A 91 -9.99 24.76 0.51
CA ARG A 91 -11.00 24.69 -0.55
C ARG A 91 -11.49 23.28 -0.84
N ASN A 92 -10.73 22.24 -0.44
CA ASN A 92 -11.10 20.87 -0.74
C ASN A 92 -12.28 20.44 0.13
N ASN A 93 -13.33 19.93 -0.52
CA ASN A 93 -14.46 19.35 0.17
C ASN A 93 -14.25 17.86 0.38
N LEU A 94 -14.95 17.30 1.37
CA LEU A 94 -14.98 15.86 1.60
C LEU A 94 -15.45 15.09 0.36
N LYS A 95 -16.41 15.65 -0.39
CA LYS A 95 -16.94 15.06 -1.62
C LYS A 95 -15.82 14.86 -2.65
N ASP A 96 -14.93 15.83 -2.77
CA ASP A 96 -13.83 15.79 -3.74
C ASP A 96 -12.85 14.67 -3.38
N PHE A 97 -12.57 14.46 -2.10
CA PHE A 97 -11.71 13.36 -1.67
C PHE A 97 -12.33 11.98 -1.89
N LEU A 98 -13.66 11.85 -1.76
CA LEU A 98 -14.35 10.59 -2.04
C LEU A 98 -14.40 10.30 -3.55
N LEU A 99 -14.72 11.30 -4.36
CA LEU A 99 -14.78 11.16 -5.82
C LEU A 99 -13.39 10.89 -6.41
N ASN A 100 -12.39 11.70 -6.06
CA ASN A 100 -11.03 11.53 -6.55
C ASN A 100 -10.37 10.29 -5.94
N GLY A 101 -10.69 9.97 -4.68
CA GLY A 101 -10.24 8.74 -4.03
C GLY A 101 -10.69 7.49 -4.79
N ALA A 102 -11.96 7.44 -5.18
CA ALA A 102 -12.49 6.31 -5.96
C ALA A 102 -11.75 6.13 -7.30
N VAL A 103 -11.43 7.22 -8.01
CA VAL A 103 -10.64 7.17 -9.26
C VAL A 103 -9.22 6.69 -9.02
N LEU A 104 -8.63 7.02 -7.86
CA LEU A 104 -7.28 6.60 -7.47
C LEU A 104 -7.23 5.20 -6.84
N GLY A 105 -8.33 4.45 -6.84
CA GLY A 105 -8.40 3.10 -6.25
C GLY A 105 -8.34 3.09 -4.71
N MET A 106 -8.63 4.22 -4.07
CA MET A 106 -8.69 4.33 -2.63
C MET A 106 -9.90 3.59 -2.06
N THR A 107 -9.66 2.80 -1.03
CA THR A 107 -10.68 1.99 -0.34
C THR A 107 -11.16 2.65 0.95
N HIS A 108 -10.27 3.26 1.75
CA HIS A 108 -10.57 3.74 3.10
C HIS A 108 -10.19 5.21 3.32
N LEU A 109 -11.13 6.03 3.80
CA LEU A 109 -10.91 7.43 4.18
C LEU A 109 -10.93 7.57 5.69
N LEU A 110 -9.82 7.99 6.28
CA LEU A 110 -9.70 8.33 7.69
C LEU A 110 -9.76 9.84 7.83
N ILE A 111 -10.66 10.33 8.68
CA ILE A 111 -10.92 11.76 8.82
C ILE A 111 -10.89 12.15 10.29
N LEU A 112 -9.94 13.00 10.65
CA LEU A 112 -9.89 13.64 11.95
C LEU A 112 -10.72 14.93 11.92
N THR A 113 -11.72 15.03 12.78
CA THR A 113 -12.52 16.25 12.95
C THR A 113 -12.39 16.75 14.37
N ARG A 114 -12.12 18.04 14.55
CA ARG A 114 -12.13 18.68 15.86
C ARG A 114 -13.50 19.33 16.09
N GLY A 115 -14.29 18.74 16.98
CA GLY A 115 -15.48 19.38 17.54
C GLY A 115 -15.12 20.37 18.63
N GLU A 116 -16.14 20.94 19.29
CA GLU A 116 -15.94 21.89 20.38
C GLU A 116 -15.35 21.21 21.63
N GLN A 117 -15.86 20.03 21.98
CA GLN A 117 -15.50 19.32 23.20
C GLN A 117 -14.60 18.11 22.98
N SER A 118 -14.53 17.57 21.75
CA SER A 118 -13.75 16.36 21.50
C SER A 118 -13.30 16.23 20.05
N ILE A 119 -12.33 15.35 19.82
CA ILE A 119 -11.83 14.99 18.51
C ILE A 119 -12.52 13.69 18.10
N THR A 120 -13.00 13.63 16.87
CA THR A 120 -13.64 12.45 16.29
C THR A 120 -12.78 11.92 15.15
N LEU A 121 -12.54 10.62 15.14
CA LEU A 121 -11.98 9.89 14.00
C LEU A 121 -13.12 9.21 13.26
N ARG A 122 -13.28 9.51 11.97
CA ARG A 122 -14.22 8.79 11.10
C ARG A 122 -13.47 7.94 10.10
N ILE A 123 -13.91 6.71 9.91
CA ILE A 123 -13.37 5.76 8.94
C ILE A 123 -14.50 5.48 7.96
N ILE A 124 -14.30 5.83 6.69
CA ILE A 124 -15.30 5.70 5.62
C ILE A 124 -14.76 4.74 4.57
N HIS A 125 -15.58 3.81 4.11
CA HIS A 125 -15.27 3.01 2.93
C HIS A 125 -15.76 3.70 1.65
N SER A 126 -14.86 3.88 0.67
CA SER A 126 -15.02 4.80 -0.47
C SER A 126 -16.06 4.37 -1.52
N SER A 127 -16.67 3.18 -1.40
CA SER A 127 -17.75 2.68 -2.26
C SER A 127 -18.98 2.32 -1.41
N GLN A 128 -19.99 3.21 -1.38
CA GLN A 128 -21.30 3.02 -0.70
C GLN A 128 -21.23 2.17 0.59
N GLY A 129 -20.21 2.45 1.40
CA GLY A 129 -19.82 1.56 2.47
C GLY A 129 -20.16 2.16 3.84
N PRO A 130 -20.05 1.34 4.89
CA PRO A 130 -20.32 1.81 6.23
C PRO A 130 -19.31 2.89 6.63
N THR A 131 -19.77 3.80 7.49
CA THR A 131 -18.91 4.81 8.12
C THR A 131 -18.87 4.53 9.61
N LEU A 132 -17.68 4.32 10.15
CA LEU A 132 -17.46 4.21 11.59
C LEU A 132 -17.01 5.56 12.14
N SER A 133 -17.60 5.98 13.25
CA SER A 133 -17.25 7.24 13.92
C SER A 133 -16.86 6.94 15.36
N PHE A 134 -15.62 7.30 15.70
CA PHE A 134 -15.03 7.09 17.02
C PHE A 134 -14.75 8.42 17.68
N LYS A 135 -15.15 8.56 18.95
CA LYS A 135 -14.69 9.65 19.80
C LYS A 135 -13.31 9.30 20.33
N ILE A 136 -12.30 10.11 20.04
CA ILE A 136 -10.95 9.92 20.56
C ILE A 136 -10.95 10.35 22.03
N LEU A 137 -10.75 9.40 22.94
CA LEU A 137 -10.67 9.67 24.38
C LEU A 137 -9.29 10.22 24.76
N ARG A 138 -8.24 9.55 24.29
CA ARG A 138 -6.84 9.89 24.56
C ARG A 138 -6.01 9.60 23.32
N TYR A 139 -5.00 10.43 23.07
CA TYR A 139 -4.01 10.21 22.01
C TYR A 139 -2.63 10.61 22.52
N SER A 140 -1.61 9.99 21.94
CA SER A 140 -0.21 10.37 22.13
C SER A 140 0.43 10.60 20.77
N LEU A 141 1.42 11.50 20.71
CA LEU A 141 2.14 11.79 19.47
C LEU A 141 3.42 10.96 19.41
N THR A 142 3.81 10.55 18.21
CA THR A 142 5.03 9.74 18.01
C THR A 142 6.25 10.40 18.63
N ARG A 143 6.41 11.72 18.45
CA ARG A 143 7.53 12.47 19.03
C ARG A 143 7.61 12.34 20.54
N ASP A 144 6.47 12.43 21.21
CA ASP A 144 6.42 12.46 22.66
C ASP A 144 6.72 11.06 23.21
N VAL A 145 6.17 10.01 22.57
CA VAL A 145 6.51 8.61 22.87
C VAL A 145 7.99 8.33 22.66
N VAL A 146 8.55 8.72 21.51
CA VAL A 146 9.98 8.51 21.18
C VAL A 146 10.89 9.22 22.18
N SER A 147 10.54 10.45 22.57
CA SER A 147 11.31 11.21 23.58
C SER A 147 11.25 10.61 24.98
N SER A 148 10.17 9.89 25.32
CA SER A 148 10.02 9.24 26.62
C SER A 148 10.78 7.92 26.74
N GLN A 149 11.16 7.31 25.61
CA GLN A 149 11.85 6.03 25.59
C GLN A 149 13.36 6.21 25.85
N ARG A 150 13.90 5.41 26.78
CA ARG A 150 15.34 5.38 27.07
C ARG A 150 16.20 4.97 25.87
N ARG A 151 15.67 4.10 25.01
CA ARG A 151 16.33 3.60 23.79
C ARG A 151 15.33 3.65 22.64
N PRO A 152 15.19 4.79 21.96
CA PRO A 152 14.25 4.91 20.86
C PRO A 152 14.72 4.07 19.67
N PHE A 153 13.87 3.15 19.22
CA PHE A 153 14.10 2.39 17.99
C PHE A 153 13.24 3.01 16.88
N HIS A 154 13.83 3.89 16.08
CA HIS A 154 13.13 4.58 14.99
C HIS A 154 13.88 4.40 13.67
N PHE A 155 13.31 3.64 12.74
CA PHE A 155 13.93 3.34 11.46
C PHE A 155 13.02 3.72 10.31
N GLN A 156 13.35 4.74 9.52
CA GLN A 156 12.45 5.25 8.46
C GLN A 156 12.08 4.18 7.41
N HIS A 157 13.00 3.28 7.07
CA HIS A 157 12.74 2.26 6.06
C HIS A 157 11.76 1.16 6.56
N GLN A 158 11.38 1.13 7.85
CA GLN A 158 10.30 0.26 8.32
C GLN A 158 8.93 0.58 7.68
N PHE A 159 8.74 1.82 7.21
CA PHE A 159 7.50 2.27 6.57
C PHE A 159 7.34 1.80 5.11
N ILE A 160 8.38 1.22 4.51
CA ILE A 160 8.30 0.67 3.14
C ILE A 160 7.42 -0.59 3.09
N ASN A 161 7.42 -1.41 4.14
CA ASN A 161 6.60 -2.62 4.21
C ASN A 161 5.33 -2.34 5.01
N PRO A 162 4.17 -2.90 4.62
CA PRO A 162 2.93 -2.74 5.38
C PRO A 162 3.02 -3.34 6.78
N PRO A 163 2.24 -2.82 7.75
CA PRO A 163 2.19 -3.37 9.10
C PRO A 163 1.37 -4.68 9.15
N LEU A 164 1.74 -5.57 10.07
CA LEU A 164 0.91 -6.70 10.49
C LEU A 164 -0.22 -6.20 11.41
N VAL A 165 -1.46 -6.60 11.18
CA VAL A 165 -2.57 -6.24 12.07
C VAL A 165 -2.84 -7.36 13.05
N VAL A 166 -2.83 -7.04 14.34
CA VAL A 166 -3.22 -7.94 15.43
C VAL A 166 -4.46 -7.36 16.08
N MET A 167 -5.53 -8.15 16.15
CA MET A 167 -6.79 -7.77 16.75
C MET A 167 -7.05 -8.62 17.99
N ASN A 168 -7.26 -7.98 19.14
CA ASN A 168 -7.56 -8.64 20.41
C ASN A 168 -8.94 -8.20 20.94
N GLY A 169 -9.68 -9.12 21.57
CA GLY A 169 -11.00 -8.86 22.15
C GLY A 169 -12.16 -8.68 21.16
N LEU A 170 -11.86 -8.63 19.85
CA LEU A 170 -12.84 -8.38 18.79
C LEU A 170 -13.62 -9.64 18.36
N MET A 171 -12.97 -10.81 18.36
CA MET A 171 -13.52 -12.05 17.79
C MET A 171 -14.61 -12.71 18.65
N SER A 172 -14.59 -12.50 19.96
CA SER A 172 -15.53 -13.09 20.91
C SER A 172 -16.79 -12.23 21.14
N CYS A 173 -16.83 -11.02 20.57
CA CYS A 173 -17.92 -10.09 20.82
C CYS A 173 -19.12 -10.37 19.89
N GLN A 174 -20.30 -10.60 20.49
CA GLN A 174 -21.55 -10.80 19.75
C GLN A 174 -22.19 -9.49 19.25
N LYS A 175 -21.68 -8.33 19.69
CA LYS A 175 -22.18 -7.02 19.26
C LYS A 175 -21.90 -6.81 17.77
N LYS A 176 -22.95 -6.70 16.95
CA LYS A 176 -22.86 -6.53 15.48
C LYS A 176 -21.98 -5.34 15.06
N HIS A 177 -22.00 -4.23 15.81
CA HIS A 177 -21.18 -3.06 15.51
C HIS A 177 -19.68 -3.31 15.73
N VAL A 178 -19.31 -4.17 16.69
CA VAL A 178 -17.91 -4.57 16.93
C VAL A 178 -17.41 -5.49 15.82
N GLN A 179 -18.25 -6.42 15.35
CA GLN A 179 -17.93 -7.28 14.19
C GLN A 179 -17.76 -6.47 12.90
N LEU A 180 -18.58 -5.43 12.71
CA LEU A 180 -18.41 -4.47 11.62
C LEU A 180 -17.08 -3.73 11.74
N ALA A 181 -16.75 -3.24 12.94
CA ALA A 181 -15.47 -2.58 13.20
C ALA A 181 -14.28 -3.50 12.94
N GLN A 182 -14.33 -4.75 13.40
CA GLN A 182 -13.32 -5.76 13.11
C GLN A 182 -13.13 -5.97 11.61
N THR A 183 -14.23 -6.12 10.86
CA THR A 183 -14.18 -6.31 9.41
C THR A 183 -13.58 -5.10 8.71
N MET A 184 -13.97 -3.88 9.13
CA MET A 184 -13.43 -2.65 8.58
C MET A 184 -11.94 -2.46 8.89
N PHE A 185 -11.50 -2.74 10.12
CA PHE A 185 -10.08 -2.68 10.47
C PHE A 185 -9.27 -3.72 9.71
N ARG A 186 -9.76 -4.96 9.58
CA ARG A 186 -9.09 -6.00 8.79
C ARG A 186 -8.92 -5.59 7.33
N ASN A 187 -9.97 -5.05 6.71
CA ASN A 187 -9.96 -4.69 5.29
C ASN A 187 -9.18 -3.40 5.00
N MET A 188 -8.83 -2.62 6.03
CA MET A 188 -8.02 -1.42 5.87
C MET A 188 -6.54 -1.71 5.57
N PHE A 189 -6.08 -2.92 5.90
CA PHE A 189 -4.70 -3.34 5.71
C PHE A 189 -4.63 -4.53 4.75
N PRO A 190 -3.49 -4.73 4.07
CA PRO A 190 -3.27 -5.89 3.20
C PRO A 190 -3.54 -7.20 3.92
N SER A 191 -4.26 -8.12 3.27
CA SER A 191 -4.36 -9.48 3.77
C SER A 191 -3.01 -10.18 3.65
N ILE A 192 -2.66 -10.99 4.64
CA ILE A 192 -1.37 -11.68 4.69
C ILE A 192 -1.61 -13.17 4.42
N ASN A 193 -1.03 -13.65 3.33
CA ASN A 193 -0.96 -15.08 3.03
C ASN A 193 0.25 -15.67 3.76
N VAL A 194 0.01 -16.56 4.72
CA VAL A 194 1.07 -17.14 5.56
C VAL A 194 2.10 -17.92 4.73
N ASP A 195 1.65 -18.54 3.63
CA ASP A 195 2.49 -19.38 2.78
C ASP A 195 3.45 -18.57 1.88
N GLU A 196 3.08 -17.32 1.54
CA GLU A 196 3.85 -16.47 0.61
C GLU A 196 4.65 -15.39 1.34
N VAL A 197 4.29 -15.07 2.59
CA VAL A 197 4.86 -13.92 3.29
C VAL A 197 6.28 -14.20 3.78
N LYS A 198 7.20 -13.28 3.46
CA LYS A 198 8.57 -13.31 3.98
C LYS A 198 8.61 -12.59 5.33
N LEU A 199 8.88 -13.32 6.42
CA LEU A 199 8.98 -12.76 7.77
C LEU A 199 9.99 -11.61 7.88
N SER A 200 11.06 -11.63 7.09
CA SER A 200 12.05 -10.54 7.04
C SER A 200 11.49 -9.19 6.58
N LYS A 201 10.35 -9.18 5.90
CA LYS A 201 9.64 -7.97 5.48
C LYS A 201 8.71 -7.41 6.57
N ILE A 202 8.30 -8.23 7.53
CA ILE A 202 7.41 -7.80 8.62
C ILE A 202 8.25 -7.08 9.68
N ARG A 203 8.15 -5.75 9.71
CA ARG A 203 8.89 -4.90 10.66
C ARG A 203 8.01 -4.05 11.56
N ARG A 204 6.72 -4.00 11.26
CA ARG A 204 5.73 -3.16 11.94
C ARG A 204 4.50 -3.99 12.29
N CYS A 205 3.87 -3.63 13.40
CA CYS A 205 2.63 -4.24 13.85
C CYS A 205 1.67 -3.14 14.32
N VAL A 206 0.39 -3.28 14.00
CA VAL A 206 -0.70 -2.49 14.56
C VAL A 206 -1.52 -3.41 15.45
N LEU A 207 -1.59 -3.09 16.73
CA LEU A 207 -2.43 -3.77 17.69
C LEU A 207 -3.72 -2.99 17.88
N ILE A 208 -4.86 -3.66 17.68
CA ILE A 208 -6.19 -3.14 17.98
C ILE A 208 -6.76 -4.01 19.09
N ASN A 209 -6.91 -3.42 20.27
CA ASN A 209 -7.49 -4.06 21.43
C ASN A 209 -8.89 -3.49 21.68
N TYR A 210 -9.88 -4.37 21.87
CA TYR A 210 -11.22 -3.98 22.29
C TYR A 210 -11.49 -4.52 23.69
N ASP A 211 -11.87 -3.62 24.59
CA ASP A 211 -12.34 -3.97 25.92
C ASP A 211 -13.88 -3.98 25.95
N ALA A 212 -14.46 -5.14 26.23
CA ALA A 212 -15.90 -5.35 26.25
C ALA A 212 -16.60 -4.70 27.45
N GLU A 213 -15.87 -4.50 28.57
CA GLU A 213 -16.42 -3.91 29.79
C GLU A 213 -16.54 -2.39 29.67
N THR A 214 -15.48 -1.75 29.16
CA THR A 214 -15.44 -0.28 29.01
C THR A 214 -15.94 0.22 27.64
N ASP A 215 -16.16 -0.69 26.68
CA ASP A 215 -16.54 -0.38 25.29
C ASP A 215 -15.52 0.53 24.57
N VAL A 216 -14.24 0.37 24.90
CA VAL A 216 -13.15 1.20 24.37
C VAL A 216 -12.28 0.40 23.40
N PHE A 217 -11.96 1.04 22.28
CA PHE A 217 -10.93 0.58 21.35
C PHE A 217 -9.61 1.27 21.65
N GLU A 218 -8.56 0.47 21.76
CA GLU A 218 -7.19 0.94 21.90
C GLU A 218 -6.39 0.53 20.66
N LEU A 219 -5.81 1.52 19.96
CA LEU A 219 -4.95 1.31 18.80
C LEU A 219 -3.52 1.68 19.18
N ARG A 220 -2.59 0.73 19.02
CA ARG A 220 -1.16 0.89 19.27
C ARG A 220 -0.35 0.46 18.05
N HIS A 221 0.76 1.14 17.78
CA HIS A 221 1.71 0.84 16.71
C HIS A 221 3.13 1.20 17.17
#